data_AF-A0A4S8QKH3-F1
#
_entry.id   AF-A0A4S8QKH3-F1
#
_cell.length_a   1.000
_cell.length_b   1.000
_cell.length_c   1.000
_cell.angle_alpha   90.00
_cell.angle_beta   90.00
_cell.angle_gamma   90.00
#
_symmetry.space_group_name_H-M   'P 1'
#
loop_
_entity.id
_entity.type
_entity.pdbx_description
1 polymer ?
#
loop_
_entity_poly.entity_id
_entity_poly.type
_entity_poly.pdbx_seq_one_letter_code
_entity_poly.pdbx_strand_id
1 'polypeptide(L)'
;MGYLGVEAIMTKTLVDVDDELLADVMAKSGANTKKQAINEALEYYREAQQTGPQTAWNNLRRMAADNTIDLDEVERLSNLHKGGRPAE
;
A
#
# COMPACT_ATOMS: atom_id res chain seq x y z
N MET A 1 6.22 -1.41 -36.11
CA MET A 1 5.13 -1.60 -35.12
C MET A 1 5.31 -0.54 -34.05
N GLY A 2 4.77 0.65 -34.28
CA GLY A 2 4.78 1.72 -33.29
C GLY A 2 3.69 1.42 -32.26
N TYR A 3 4.07 1.28 -31.00
CA TYR A 3 3.11 1.22 -29.90
C TYR A 3 2.41 2.57 -29.84
N LEU A 4 1.19 2.61 -30.37
CA LEU A 4 0.24 3.68 -30.13
C LEU A 4 0.09 3.81 -28.61
N GLY A 5 0.51 4.95 -28.08
CA GLY A 5 0.34 5.30 -26.68
C GLY A 5 -1.14 5.14 -26.34
N VAL A 6 -1.41 4.23 -25.41
CA VAL A 6 -2.69 4.23 -24.71
C VAL A 6 -2.71 5.57 -23.99
N GLU A 7 -3.43 6.56 -24.53
CA GLU A 7 -3.76 7.73 -23.75
C GLU A 7 -4.52 7.21 -22.53
N ALA A 8 -3.84 7.19 -21.38
CA ALA A 8 -4.49 6.88 -20.12
C ALA A 8 -5.71 7.80 -20.01
N ILE A 9 -6.91 7.21 -20.04
CA ILE A 9 -8.16 7.96 -19.96
C ILE A 9 -8.14 8.69 -18.62
N MET A 10 -7.81 9.98 -18.65
CA MET A 10 -7.74 10.81 -17.45
C MET A 10 -9.03 11.59 -17.30
N THR A 11 -9.70 11.37 -16.17
CA THR A 11 -10.82 12.20 -15.73
C THR A 11 -10.30 13.38 -14.92
N LYS A 12 -10.99 14.52 -15.02
CA LYS A 12 -10.72 15.69 -14.18
C LYS A 12 -11.67 15.64 -12.99
N THR A 13 -11.11 15.68 -11.79
CA THR A 13 -11.86 15.65 -10.54
C THR A 13 -11.36 16.78 -9.64
N LEU A 14 -12.28 17.51 -9.01
CA LEU A 14 -11.95 18.50 -8.00
C LEU A 14 -11.91 17.78 -6.64
N VAL A 15 -10.78 17.87 -5.96
CA VAL A 15 -10.55 17.30 -4.62
C VAL A 15 -9.81 18.33 -3.78
N ASP A 16 -10.19 18.45 -2.51
CA ASP A 16 -9.41 19.21 -1.54
C ASP A 16 -8.23 18.35 -1.08
N VAL A 17 -7.04 18.95 -1.09
CA VAL A 17 -5.79 18.29 -0.70
C VAL A 17 -5.06 19.22 0.25
N ASP A 18 -4.55 18.68 1.34
CA ASP A 18 -3.69 19.41 2.27
C ASP A 18 -2.43 19.89 1.52
N ASP A 19 -2.20 21.21 1.52
CA ASP A 19 -1.12 21.82 0.76
C ASP A 19 0.27 21.49 1.34
N GLU A 20 0.39 21.25 2.66
CA GLU A 20 1.65 20.84 3.29
C GLU A 20 2.01 19.40 2.90
N LEU A 21 1.02 18.51 2.94
CA LEU A 21 1.19 17.12 2.49
C LEU A 21 1.55 17.08 1.00
N LEU A 22 0.86 17.87 0.17
CA LEU A 22 1.12 17.92 -1.25
C LEU A 22 2.53 18.45 -1.56
N ALA A 23 2.99 19.46 -0.81
CA ALA A 23 4.35 19.97 -0.93
C ALA A 23 5.41 18.92 -0.56
N ASP A 24 5.20 18.16 0.52
CA ASP A 24 6.10 17.07 0.91
C ASP A 24 6.16 15.96 -0.15
N VAL A 25 5.01 15.56 -0.69
CA VAL A 25 4.93 14.56 -1.78
C VAL A 25 5.66 15.07 -3.03
N MET A 26 5.42 16.32 -3.44
CA MET A 26 6.10 16.93 -4.59
C MET A 26 7.62 16.99 -4.40
N ALA A 27 8.09 17.34 -3.20
CA ALA A 27 9.51 17.39 -2.88
C ALA A 27 10.17 16.00 -2.92
N LYS A 28 9.48 14.98 -2.40
CA LYS A 28 9.97 13.59 -2.38
C LYS A 28 9.95 12.93 -3.75
N SER A 29 8.93 13.21 -4.56
CA SER A 29 8.77 12.58 -5.87
C SER A 29 9.48 13.34 -7.00
N GLY A 30 9.85 14.61 -6.77
CA GLY A 30 10.43 15.47 -7.80
C GLY A 30 9.40 15.96 -8.83
N ALA A 31 8.10 15.82 -8.52
CA ALA A 31 7.03 16.22 -9.41
C ALA A 31 7.00 17.74 -9.64
N ASN A 32 6.90 18.13 -10.91
CA ASN A 32 6.83 19.54 -11.30
C ASN A 32 5.40 20.10 -11.27
N THR A 33 4.39 19.24 -11.09
CA THR A 33 2.98 19.63 -11.05
C THR A 33 2.22 18.88 -9.96
N LYS A 34 1.20 19.52 -9.38
CA LYS A 34 0.29 18.90 -8.40
C LYS A 34 -0.35 17.61 -8.94
N LYS A 35 -0.76 17.61 -10.21
CA LYS A 35 -1.33 16.44 -10.90
C LYS A 35 -0.35 15.26 -10.92
N GLN A 36 0.91 15.52 -11.28
CA GLN A 36 1.94 14.50 -11.35
C GLN A 36 2.16 13.88 -9.96
N ALA A 37 2.31 14.72 -8.93
CA ALA A 37 2.50 14.27 -7.55
C ALA A 37 1.32 13.41 -7.06
N ILE A 38 0.09 13.83 -7.34
CA ILE A 38 -1.11 13.07 -6.96
C ILE A 38 -1.15 11.72 -7.67
N ASN A 39 -0.87 11.68 -8.98
CA ASN A 39 -0.87 10.43 -9.74
C ASN A 39 0.21 9.47 -9.24
N GLU A 40 1.43 9.96 -9.00
CA GLU A 40 2.54 9.16 -8.47
C GLU A 40 2.22 8.65 -7.06
N ALA A 41 1.61 9.46 -6.20
CA ALA A 41 1.19 9.04 -4.86
C ALA A 41 0.10 7.95 -4.91
N LEU A 42 -0.85 8.04 -5.84
CA LEU A 42 -1.89 7.02 -6.04
C LEU A 42 -1.31 5.71 -6.58
N GLU A 43 -0.34 5.79 -7.49
CA GLU A 43 0.37 4.62 -8.00
C GLU A 43 1.19 3.95 -6.91
N TYR A 44 1.93 4.73 -6.12
CA TYR A 44 2.65 4.24 -4.96
C TYR A 44 1.72 3.57 -3.95
N TYR A 45 0.56 4.17 -3.65
CA TYR A 45 -0.41 3.56 -2.75
C TYR A 45 -0.96 2.24 -3.31
N ARG A 46 -1.27 2.18 -4.61
CA ARG A 46 -1.72 0.95 -5.27
C ARG A 46 -0.66 -0.15 -5.16
N GLU A 47 0.61 0.17 -5.42
CA GLU A 47 1.72 -0.77 -5.28
C GLU A 47 1.93 -1.20 -3.84
N ALA A 48 1.86 -0.28 -2.88
CA ALA A 48 1.95 -0.56 -1.46
C ALA A 48 0.80 -1.45 -0.97
N GLN A 49 -0.40 -1.35 -1.53
CA GLN A 49 -1.50 -2.26 -1.22
C GLN A 49 -1.29 -3.66 -1.83
N GLN A 50 -0.68 -3.74 -3.01
CA GLN A 50 -0.37 -5.02 -3.65
C GLN A 50 0.80 -5.74 -2.96
N THR A 51 1.80 -4.98 -2.51
CA THR A 51 3.04 -5.52 -1.93
C THR A 51 3.04 -5.51 -0.42
N GLY A 52 2.20 -4.71 0.24
CA GLY A 52 2.12 -4.58 1.70
C GLY A 52 1.88 -5.91 2.41
N PRO A 53 0.90 -6.74 1.98
CA PRO A 53 0.76 -8.09 2.49
C PRO A 53 2.02 -8.92 2.24
N GLN A 54 2.59 -8.85 1.04
CA GLN A 54 3.78 -9.62 0.65
C GLN A 54 5.02 -9.27 1.50
N THR A 55 5.24 -7.98 1.77
CA THR A 55 6.34 -7.47 2.60
C THR A 55 6.13 -7.85 4.06
N ALA A 56 4.90 -7.73 4.57
CA ALA A 56 4.56 -8.20 5.91
C ALA A 56 4.79 -9.72 6.05
N TRP A 57 4.38 -10.51 5.06
CA TRP A 57 4.63 -11.95 5.00
C TRP A 57 6.12 -12.28 4.94
N ASN A 58 6.91 -11.55 4.15
CA ASN A 58 8.36 -11.75 4.07
C ASN A 58 9.05 -11.46 5.40
N ASN A 59 8.63 -10.41 6.11
CA ASN A 59 9.15 -10.09 7.44
C ASN A 59 8.78 -11.18 8.46
N LEU A 60 7.52 -11.63 8.48
CA LEU A 60 7.07 -12.74 9.33
C LEU A 60 7.85 -14.03 9.04
N ARG A 61 8.08 -14.34 7.77
CA ARG A 61 8.82 -15.55 7.36
C ARG A 61 10.29 -15.49 7.79
N ARG A 62 10.90 -14.30 7.75
CA ARG A 62 12.25 -14.07 8.27
C ARG A 62 12.30 -14.25 9.79
N MET A 63 11.34 -13.68 10.51
CA MET A 63 11.22 -13.81 11.97
C MET A 63 10.93 -15.24 12.46
N ALA A 64 10.32 -16.06 11.59
CA ALA A 64 10.16 -17.49 11.84
C ALA A 64 11.46 -18.26 11.60
N ALA A 65 12.18 -17.91 10.54
CA ALA A 65 13.45 -18.56 10.19
C ALA A 65 14.57 -18.28 11.20
N ASP A 66 14.49 -17.16 11.93
CA ASP A 66 15.42 -16.82 13.01
C ASP A 66 14.88 -17.17 14.42
N ASN A 67 13.78 -17.94 14.50
CA ASN A 67 13.11 -18.37 15.74
C ASN A 67 12.64 -17.21 16.67
N THR A 68 12.57 -15.98 16.16
CA THR A 68 12.04 -14.84 16.92
C THR A 68 10.54 -14.93 17.12
N ILE A 69 9.82 -15.56 16.18
CA ILE A 69 8.37 -15.82 16.25
C ILE A 69 8.09 -17.27 15.88
N ASP A 70 7.27 -17.93 16.71
CA ASP A 70 6.62 -19.19 16.36
C ASP A 70 5.32 -18.92 15.59
N LEU A 71 5.32 -19.18 14.28
CA LEU A 71 4.16 -18.93 13.42
C LEU A 71 2.99 -19.87 13.73
N ASP A 72 3.25 -21.06 14.25
CA ASP A 72 2.20 -22.02 14.64
C ASP A 72 1.47 -21.52 15.90
N GLU A 73 2.20 -20.86 16.82
CA GLU A 73 1.62 -20.16 17.98
C GLU A 73 0.74 -18.99 17.55
N VAL A 74 1.23 -18.16 16.62
CA VAL A 74 0.48 -16.99 16.10
C VAL A 74 -0.81 -17.43 15.39
N GLU A 75 -0.76 -18.51 14.59
CA GLU A 75 -1.93 -19.07 13.94
C GLU A 75 -2.95 -19.60 14.97
N ARG A 76 -2.49 -20.30 16.01
CA ARG A 76 -3.35 -20.78 17.09
C ARG A 76 -4.06 -19.64 17.81
N LEU A 77 -3.34 -18.58 18.17
CA LEU A 77 -3.90 -17.40 18.84
C LEU A 77 -4.91 -16.65 17.95
N SER A 78 -4.62 -16.53 16.66
CA SER A 78 -5.54 -15.92 15.67
C SER A 78 -6.84 -16.70 15.55
N ASN A 79 -6.77 -18.03 15.51
CA ASN A 79 -7.94 -18.91 15.41
C ASN A 79 -8.80 -18.89 16.69
N LEU A 80 -8.17 -18.80 17.87
CA LEU A 80 -8.87 -18.61 19.14
C LEU A 80 -9.63 -17.27 19.17
N HIS A 81 -9.03 -16.19 18.66
CA HIS A 81 -9.67 -14.88 18.60
C HIS A 81 -10.84 -14.83 17.60
N LYS A 82 -10.72 -15.52 16.46
CA LYS A 82 -11.81 -15.62 15.46
C LYS A 82 -12.98 -16.48 15.91
N GLY A 83 -12.73 -17.52 16.70
CA GLY A 83 -13.76 -18.38 17.31
C GLY A 83 -14.48 -17.75 18.51
N GLY A 84 -14.02 -16.60 19.00
CA GLY A 84 -14.53 -15.92 20.19
C GLY A 84 -15.53 -14.78 19.94
N ARG A 85 -15.99 -14.55 18.69
CA ARG A 85 -17.11 -13.62 18.47
C ARG A 85 -18.43 -14.38 18.71
N PRO A 86 -19.14 -14.15 19.83
CA PRO A 86 -20.52 -14.62 19.92
C PRO A 86 -21.30 -14.00 18.76
N ALA A 87 -22.01 -14.85 18.02
CA ALA A 87 -23.05 -14.39 17.13
C ALA A 87 -24.14 -13.75 18.01
N GLU A 88 -24.27 -12.42 17.94
CA GLU A 88 -25.49 -11.72 18.31
C GLU A 88 -26.48 -11.76 17.13
#